data_AF-A0AAF0LQQ1-F1
#
_entry.id   AF-A0AAF0LQQ1-F1
#
_cell.length_a   1.000
_cell.length_b   1.000
_cell.length_c   1.000
_cell.angle_alpha   90.00
_cell.angle_beta   90.00
_cell.angle_gamma   90.00
#
_symmetry.space_group_name_H-M   'P 1'
#
loop_
_entity.id
_entity.type
_entity.pdbx_description
1 polymer ?
#
loop_
_entity_poly.entity_id
_entity_poly.type
_entity_poly.pdbx_seq_one_letter_code
_entity_poly.pdbx_strand_id
1 'polypeptide(L)'
;MKRLSPGQRWVLGLGAFALVCILVGIIAIAIGVANGNAMCGPFDDDGFPEPCPGDTSGVVWGTVLGIIGLLHLGLTGVAGALVWTSTPTIGPKPIKRPAPLPGQTQRVFSYGTLRQPLVQESLFGGHVPTERDALPGWRLDWVTITDPEVIRTSGSDRHPILRRGTAADVVEGSVLALGYEWQLRAVDRYEVADYQRIRVTLASGRTAWVYVAADQA
;
A
#
# COMPACT_ATOMS: atom_id res chain seq x y z
N MET A 1 -4.13 -3.55 20.94
CA MET A 1 -4.31 -2.15 20.49
C MET A 1 -4.73 -2.16 19.02
N LYS A 2 -5.88 -1.57 18.66
CA LYS A 2 -6.33 -1.53 17.26
C LYS A 2 -5.42 -0.57 16.47
N ARG A 3 -4.84 -1.03 15.36
CA ARG A 3 -4.04 -0.17 14.46
C ARG A 3 -4.99 0.77 13.70
N LEU A 4 -4.68 2.06 13.69
CA LEU A 4 -5.43 3.07 12.93
C LEU A 4 -5.23 2.87 11.43
N SER A 5 -6.27 3.10 10.65
CA SER A 5 -6.19 3.08 9.19
C SER A 5 -5.32 4.23 8.66
N PRO A 6 -4.79 4.14 7.42
CA PRO A 6 -4.09 5.24 6.79
C PRO A 6 -4.88 6.56 6.82
N GLY A 7 -6.19 6.53 6.51
CA GLY A 7 -7.05 7.72 6.54
C GLY A 7 -7.20 8.32 7.94
N GLN A 8 -7.35 7.48 8.97
CA GLN A 8 -7.45 7.94 10.36
C GLN A 8 -6.18 8.66 10.83
N ARG A 9 -5.00 8.17 10.41
CA ARG A 9 -3.71 8.81 10.73
C ARG A 9 -3.56 10.17 10.06
N TRP A 10 -4.00 10.31 8.81
CA TRP A 10 -3.99 11.58 8.09
C TRP A 10 -4.93 12.62 8.73
N VAL A 11 -6.14 12.22 9.11
CA VAL A 11 -7.11 13.10 9.80
C VAL A 11 -6.52 13.64 11.10
N LEU A 12 -5.90 12.78 11.91
CA LEU A 12 -5.25 13.19 13.16
C LEU A 12 -4.07 14.14 12.91
N GLY A 13 -3.25 13.87 11.91
CA GLY A 13 -2.13 14.74 11.53
C GLY A 13 -2.57 16.13 11.09
N LEU A 14 -3.59 16.22 10.23
CA LEU A 14 -4.13 17.50 9.77
C LEU A 14 -4.86 18.27 10.88
N GLY A 15 -5.57 17.58 11.78
CA GLY A 15 -6.19 18.21 12.95
C GLY A 15 -5.16 18.79 13.92
N ALA A 16 -4.05 18.09 14.15
CA ALA A 16 -2.95 18.60 14.97
C ALA A 16 -2.30 19.85 14.33
N PHE A 17 -2.09 19.84 13.01
CA PHE A 17 -1.58 21.01 12.28
C PHE A 17 -2.51 22.23 12.40
N ALA A 18 -3.83 22.01 12.28
CA ALA A 18 -4.81 23.08 12.45
C ALA A 18 -4.73 23.74 13.84
N LEU A 19 -4.58 22.94 14.90
CA LEU A 19 -4.41 23.44 16.28
C LEU A 19 -3.15 24.30 16.42
N VAL A 20 -2.04 23.88 15.80
CA VAL A 20 -0.78 24.64 15.80
C VAL A 20 -0.96 25.99 15.10
N CYS A 21 -1.61 26.03 13.94
CA CYS A 21 -1.89 27.29 13.24
C CYS A 21 -2.74 28.25 14.09
N ILE A 22 -3.77 27.75 14.76
CA ILE A 22 -4.62 28.55 15.66
C ILE A 22 -3.77 29.12 16.81
N LEU A 23 -2.96 28.27 17.47
CA LEU A 23 -2.15 28.69 18.60
C LEU A 23 -1.11 29.77 18.20
N VAL A 24 -0.40 29.56 17.09
CA VAL A 24 0.57 30.53 16.56
C VAL A 24 -0.14 31.84 16.18
N GLY A 25 -1.32 31.75 15.57
CA GLY A 25 -2.14 32.90 15.23
C GLY A 25 -2.51 33.75 16.45
N ILE A 26 -3.01 33.11 17.52
CA ILE A 26 -3.38 33.77 18.78
C ILE A 26 -2.17 34.48 19.40
N ILE A 27 -1.01 33.81 19.45
CA ILE A 27 0.22 34.38 20.00
C ILE A 27 0.67 35.61 19.18
N ALA A 28 0.63 35.52 17.85
CA ALA A 28 1.00 36.64 16.98
C ALA A 28 0.06 37.85 17.14
N ILE A 29 -1.25 37.62 17.29
CA ILE A 29 -2.22 38.70 17.59
C ILE A 29 -1.88 39.34 18.93
N ALA A 30 -1.66 38.53 19.98
CA ALA A 30 -1.35 39.04 21.31
C ALA A 30 -0.10 39.92 21.33
N ILE A 31 0.97 39.50 20.63
CA ILE A 31 2.20 40.28 20.46
C ILE A 31 1.92 41.57 19.68
N GLY A 32 1.18 41.50 18.57
CA GLY A 32 0.85 42.67 17.76
C GLY A 32 0.03 43.71 18.52
N VAL A 33 -0.95 43.27 19.33
CA VAL A 33 -1.75 44.15 20.20
C VAL A 33 -0.90 44.75 21.32
N ALA A 34 -0.01 43.96 21.94
CA ALA A 34 0.89 44.47 22.98
C ALA A 34 1.84 45.54 22.42
N ASN A 35 2.40 45.31 21.23
CA ASN A 35 3.29 46.27 20.55
C ASN A 35 2.55 47.57 20.18
N GLY A 36 1.32 47.47 19.66
CA GLY A 36 0.53 48.64 19.26
C GLY A 36 0.04 49.51 20.43
N ASN A 37 -0.07 48.94 21.64
CA ASN A 37 -0.49 49.65 22.85
C ASN A 37 0.70 50.00 23.78
N ALA A 38 1.93 49.77 23.35
CA ALA A 38 3.11 50.04 24.16
C ALA A 38 3.30 51.57 24.30
N MET A 39 3.42 52.02 25.55
CA MET A 39 3.72 53.41 25.90
C MET A 39 5.17 53.49 26.35
N CYS A 40 5.98 54.26 25.64
CA CYS A 40 7.41 54.37 25.97
C CYS A 40 8.05 55.69 25.52
N GLY A 41 7.28 56.65 24.99
CA GLY A 41 7.72 58.01 24.78
C GLY A 41 7.58 58.88 26.04
N PRO A 42 8.08 60.14 25.99
CA PRO A 42 7.82 61.15 27.03
C PRO A 42 6.31 61.42 27.18
N PHE A 43 5.93 62.15 28.22
CA PHE A 43 4.56 62.68 28.30
C PHE A 43 4.40 63.77 27.21
N ASP A 44 3.29 63.72 26.48
CA ASP A 44 2.88 64.76 25.53
C ASP A 44 2.50 66.06 26.25
N ASP A 45 2.18 67.11 25.48
CA ASP A 45 1.82 68.43 26.01
C ASP A 45 0.56 68.41 26.90
N ASP A 46 -0.26 67.34 26.81
CA ASP A 46 -1.45 67.11 27.64
C ASP A 46 -1.17 66.22 28.87
N GLY A 47 0.08 65.77 29.05
CA GLY A 47 0.53 64.98 30.19
C GLY A 47 0.25 63.47 30.08
N PHE A 48 0.00 62.96 28.88
CA PHE A 48 -0.20 61.54 28.59
C PHE A 48 1.06 60.89 27.97
N PRO A 49 1.41 59.64 28.31
CA PRO A 49 2.55 58.95 27.71
C PRO A 49 2.38 58.80 26.19
N GLU A 50 3.40 59.17 25.41
CA GLU A 50 3.35 58.98 23.96
C GLU A 50 3.46 57.48 23.56
N PRO A 51 2.63 57.01 22.62
CA PRO A 51 2.69 55.65 22.11
C PRO A 51 3.95 55.41 21.27
N CYS A 52 4.51 54.21 21.41
CA CYS A 52 5.67 53.79 20.65
C CYS A 52 5.33 53.48 19.18
N PRO A 53 6.24 53.73 18.21
CA PRO A 53 6.13 53.18 16.87
C PRO A 53 6.28 51.65 16.93
N GLY A 54 5.18 50.95 17.18
CA GLY A 54 5.14 49.49 17.29
C GLY A 54 4.76 48.82 15.98
N ASP A 55 5.44 47.71 15.64
CA ASP A 55 5.01 46.86 14.52
C ASP A 55 3.74 46.07 14.92
N THR A 56 2.62 46.36 14.25
CA THR A 56 1.33 45.68 14.42
C THR A 56 1.09 44.58 13.38
N SER A 57 2.08 44.23 12.57
CA SER A 57 1.99 43.16 11.56
C SER A 57 1.54 41.82 12.14
N GLY A 58 1.87 41.57 13.42
CA GLY A 58 1.41 40.40 14.19
C GLY A 58 -0.11 40.28 14.30
N VAL A 59 -0.85 41.40 14.30
CA VAL A 59 -2.33 41.39 14.30
C VAL A 59 -2.85 40.85 12.96
N VAL A 60 -2.27 41.30 11.84
CA VAL A 60 -2.70 40.90 10.49
C VAL A 60 -2.35 39.43 10.24
N TRP A 61 -1.07 39.06 10.41
CA TRP A 61 -0.60 37.70 10.16
C TRP A 61 -1.14 36.69 11.17
N GLY A 62 -1.31 37.09 12.42
CA GLY A 62 -1.93 36.25 13.43
C GLY A 62 -3.41 35.98 13.14
N THR A 63 -4.14 36.98 12.63
CA THR A 63 -5.53 36.81 12.17
C THR A 63 -5.61 35.85 10.98
N VAL A 64 -4.73 36.00 9.99
CA VAL A 64 -4.66 35.10 8.82
C VAL A 64 -4.40 33.66 9.24
N LEU A 65 -3.42 33.42 10.12
CA LEU A 65 -3.11 32.08 10.62
C LEU A 65 -4.25 31.49 11.45
N GLY A 66 -4.94 32.31 12.25
CA GLY A 66 -6.14 31.91 12.99
C GLY A 66 -7.27 31.45 12.08
N ILE A 67 -7.57 32.22 11.02
CA ILE A 67 -8.60 31.87 10.02
C ILE A 67 -8.23 30.56 9.30
N ILE A 68 -6.98 30.42 8.83
CA ILE A 68 -6.50 29.21 8.16
C ILE A 68 -6.64 27.99 9.08
N GLY A 69 -6.26 28.14 10.35
CA GLY A 69 -6.37 27.10 11.37
C GLY A 69 -7.82 26.69 11.64
N LEU A 70 -8.74 27.65 11.78
CA LEU A 70 -10.18 27.37 11.97
C LEU A 70 -10.80 26.68 10.74
N LEU A 71 -10.48 27.12 9.53
CA LEU A 71 -10.93 26.49 8.29
C LEU A 71 -10.41 25.05 8.17
N HIS A 72 -9.14 24.82 8.49
CA HIS A 72 -8.57 23.47 8.51
C HIS A 72 -9.21 22.60 9.59
N LEU A 73 -9.47 23.13 10.78
CA LEU A 73 -10.15 22.39 11.85
C LEU A 73 -11.56 21.98 11.44
N GLY A 74 -12.32 22.88 10.81
CA GLY A 74 -13.65 22.57 10.27
C GLY A 74 -13.60 21.49 9.19
N LEU A 75 -12.71 21.63 8.21
CA LEU A 75 -12.56 20.67 7.11
C LEU A 75 -12.11 19.29 7.61
N THR A 76 -11.15 19.25 8.55
CA THR A 76 -10.66 18.00 9.14
C THR A 76 -11.68 17.34 10.05
N GLY A 77 -12.52 18.12 10.75
CA GLY A 77 -13.66 17.60 11.50
C GLY A 77 -14.67 16.90 10.60
N VAL A 78 -15.06 17.53 9.48
CA VAL A 78 -15.98 16.94 8.48
C VAL A 78 -15.36 15.72 7.81
N ALA A 79 -14.10 15.81 7.37
CA ALA A 79 -13.37 14.67 6.79
C ALA A 79 -13.20 13.54 7.80
N GLY A 80 -12.95 13.85 9.07
CA GLY A 80 -12.85 12.89 10.17
C GLY A 80 -14.18 12.18 10.40
N ALA A 81 -15.29 12.91 10.45
CA ALA A 81 -16.62 12.35 10.55
C ALA A 81 -16.92 11.42 9.37
N LEU A 82 -16.59 11.83 8.14
CA LEU A 82 -16.74 11.00 6.95
C LEU A 82 -15.88 9.73 7.04
N VAL A 83 -14.60 9.85 7.39
CA VAL A 83 -13.69 8.71 7.51
C VAL A 83 -14.16 7.72 8.57
N TRP A 84 -14.56 8.19 9.75
CA TRP A 84 -15.01 7.32 10.85
C TRP A 84 -16.39 6.70 10.63
N THR A 85 -17.28 7.37 9.89
CA THR A 85 -18.62 6.85 9.56
C THR A 85 -18.64 6.01 8.28
N SER A 86 -17.74 6.28 7.33
CA SER A 86 -17.68 5.62 6.01
C SER A 86 -16.68 4.47 5.95
N THR A 87 -15.98 4.16 7.05
CA THR A 87 -15.00 3.06 7.08
C THR A 87 -15.51 1.67 6.67
N PRO A 88 -16.80 1.27 6.78
CA PRO A 88 -17.21 -0.03 6.26
C PRO A 88 -17.57 -0.02 4.77
N THR A 89 -17.73 1.14 4.12
CA THR A 89 -18.38 1.24 2.80
C THR A 89 -17.47 1.57 1.63
N ILE A 90 -16.30 2.19 1.84
CA ILE A 90 -15.39 2.58 0.74
C ILE A 90 -14.32 1.50 0.44
N GLY A 91 -14.20 0.48 1.31
CA GLY A 91 -13.40 -0.70 0.98
C GLY A 91 -14.09 -1.53 -0.10
N PRO A 92 -13.35 -2.18 -1.02
CA PRO A 92 -13.95 -3.18 -1.91
C PRO A 92 -14.70 -4.19 -1.05
N LYS A 93 -15.98 -4.40 -1.36
CA LYS A 93 -16.84 -5.34 -0.63
C LYS A 93 -16.04 -6.64 -0.48
N PRO A 94 -15.80 -7.15 0.75
CA PRO A 94 -15.00 -8.35 0.93
C PRO A 94 -15.64 -9.42 0.05
N ILE A 95 -14.89 -9.87 -0.95
CA ILE A 95 -15.37 -10.91 -1.86
C ILE A 95 -15.74 -12.06 -0.95
N LYS A 96 -17.04 -12.42 -0.93
CA LYS A 96 -17.53 -13.55 -0.15
C LYS A 96 -16.96 -14.81 -0.79
N ARG A 97 -15.73 -15.15 -0.40
CA ARG A 97 -15.06 -16.35 -0.85
C ARG A 97 -15.86 -17.52 -0.28
N PRO A 98 -16.15 -18.56 -1.09
CA PRO A 98 -16.64 -19.82 -0.56
C PRO A 98 -15.74 -20.28 0.59
N ALA A 99 -16.22 -21.13 1.50
CA ALA A 99 -15.32 -21.81 2.45
C ALA A 99 -14.45 -22.84 1.70
N PRO A 100 -13.19 -23.09 2.11
CA PRO A 100 -12.36 -24.08 1.42
C PRO A 100 -13.06 -25.41 1.54
N LEU A 101 -13.26 -26.11 0.42
CA LEU A 101 -13.83 -27.45 0.46
C LEU A 101 -12.75 -28.39 1.01
N PRO A 102 -12.97 -29.04 2.17
CA PRO A 102 -12.02 -30.00 2.72
C PRO A 102 -11.78 -31.12 1.69
N GLY A 103 -10.51 -31.41 1.39
CA GLY A 103 -10.12 -32.50 0.48
C GLY A 103 -9.85 -32.10 -0.98
N GLN A 104 -10.02 -30.82 -1.37
CA GLN A 104 -9.76 -30.36 -2.75
C GLN A 104 -8.57 -29.40 -2.88
N THR A 105 -7.65 -29.40 -1.91
CA THR A 105 -6.45 -28.54 -1.96
C THR A 105 -5.58 -28.89 -3.15
N GLN A 106 -5.52 -28.00 -4.13
CA GLN A 106 -4.66 -28.13 -5.29
C GLN A 106 -3.25 -27.64 -4.91
N ARG A 107 -2.21 -28.37 -5.29
CA ARG A 107 -0.82 -27.96 -5.08
C ARG A 107 -0.28 -27.39 -6.37
N VAL A 108 0.36 -26.23 -6.31
CA VAL A 108 1.04 -25.62 -7.45
C VAL A 108 2.50 -25.39 -7.10
N PHE A 109 3.42 -25.97 -7.86
CA PHE A 109 4.84 -25.70 -7.75
C PHE A 109 5.19 -24.43 -8.53
N SER A 110 5.89 -23.50 -7.88
CA SER A 110 6.43 -22.30 -8.51
C SER A 110 7.91 -22.16 -8.25
N TYR A 111 8.63 -21.78 -9.29
CA TYR A 111 10.05 -21.45 -9.32
C TYR A 111 10.28 -19.95 -9.59
N GLY A 112 9.20 -19.16 -9.65
CA GLY A 112 9.19 -17.77 -10.10
C GLY A 112 8.60 -16.79 -9.08
N THR A 113 7.95 -15.75 -9.60
CA THR A 113 7.37 -14.61 -8.88
C THR A 113 6.16 -14.96 -8.01
N LEU A 114 5.44 -16.06 -8.30
CA LEU A 114 4.28 -16.49 -7.51
C LEU A 114 4.62 -16.81 -6.04
N ARG A 115 5.91 -17.00 -5.72
CA ARG A 115 6.43 -17.15 -4.35
C ARG A 115 6.45 -15.83 -3.57
N GLN A 116 6.34 -14.69 -4.24
CA GLN A 116 6.48 -13.37 -3.62
C GLN A 116 5.18 -12.96 -2.91
N PRO A 117 5.27 -12.46 -1.65
CA PRO A 117 4.12 -11.98 -0.87
C PRO A 117 3.15 -11.07 -1.63
N LEU A 118 3.68 -10.03 -2.28
CA LEU A 118 2.87 -9.04 -3.00
C LEU A 118 2.12 -9.63 -4.20
N VAL A 119 2.71 -10.60 -4.89
CA VAL A 119 2.05 -11.29 -6.01
C VAL A 119 0.90 -12.15 -5.49
N GLN A 120 1.10 -12.87 -4.38
CA GLN A 120 0.03 -13.64 -3.73
C GLN A 120 -1.08 -12.74 -3.20
N GLU A 121 -0.74 -11.60 -2.59
CA GLU A 121 -1.72 -10.60 -2.16
C GLU A 121 -2.53 -10.06 -3.35
N SER A 122 -1.88 -9.76 -4.48
CA SER A 122 -2.58 -9.29 -5.68
C SER A 122 -3.48 -10.37 -6.30
N LEU A 123 -3.03 -11.62 -6.37
CA LEU A 123 -3.76 -12.70 -7.05
C LEU A 123 -4.83 -13.36 -6.17
N PHE A 124 -4.54 -13.56 -4.89
CA PHE A 124 -5.39 -14.30 -3.96
C PHE A 124 -6.01 -13.41 -2.88
N GLY A 125 -5.62 -12.13 -2.80
CA GLY A 125 -6.04 -11.23 -1.72
C GLY A 125 -5.58 -11.72 -0.35
N GLY A 126 -4.40 -12.33 -0.28
CA GLY A 126 -3.75 -12.86 0.93
C GLY A 126 -2.72 -13.93 0.60
N HIS A 127 -1.94 -14.34 1.61
CA HIS A 127 -0.95 -15.40 1.47
C HIS A 127 -1.58 -16.79 1.50
N VAL A 128 -0.98 -17.72 0.75
CA VAL A 128 -1.33 -19.15 0.82
C VAL A 128 -0.19 -19.93 1.47
N PRO A 129 -0.47 -21.07 2.16
CA PRO A 129 0.59 -21.91 2.68
C PRO A 129 1.57 -22.28 1.57
N THR A 130 2.83 -21.91 1.76
CA THR A 130 3.90 -22.04 0.77
C THR A 130 5.10 -22.71 1.45
N GLU A 131 5.53 -23.85 0.92
CA GLU A 131 6.64 -24.63 1.46
C GLU A 131 7.71 -24.84 0.40
N ARG A 132 8.99 -24.84 0.80
CA ARG A 132 10.08 -25.16 -0.13
C ARG A 132 9.97 -26.61 -0.59
N ASP A 133 10.24 -26.82 -1.87
CA ASP A 133 10.30 -28.13 -2.51
C ASP A 133 11.15 -28.02 -3.77
N ALA A 134 11.43 -29.15 -4.41
CA ALA A 134 12.23 -29.20 -5.63
C ALA A 134 11.58 -30.08 -6.69
N LEU A 135 11.87 -29.79 -7.95
CA LEU A 135 11.36 -30.51 -9.11
C LEU A 135 12.50 -31.24 -9.84
N PRO A 136 12.68 -32.56 -9.61
CA PRO A 136 13.71 -33.35 -10.27
C PRO A 136 13.35 -33.71 -11.72
N GLY A 137 14.35 -33.88 -12.58
CA GLY A 137 14.16 -34.20 -14.00
C GLY A 137 13.87 -32.99 -14.90
N TRP A 138 14.01 -31.78 -14.35
CA TRP A 138 13.71 -30.52 -15.03
C TRP A 138 14.85 -29.54 -14.86
N ARG A 139 14.96 -28.60 -15.79
CA ARG A 139 15.90 -27.49 -15.73
C ARG A 139 15.22 -26.18 -16.11
N LEU A 140 15.76 -25.08 -15.60
CA LEU A 140 15.39 -23.75 -16.05
C LEU A 140 16.19 -23.39 -17.30
N ASP A 141 15.48 -22.91 -18.29
CA ASP A 141 16.02 -22.27 -19.48
C ASP A 141 15.46 -20.85 -19.56
N TRP A 142 15.87 -20.09 -20.57
CA TRP A 142 15.38 -18.74 -20.80
C TRP A 142 14.67 -18.68 -22.14
N VAL A 143 13.42 -18.20 -22.12
CA VAL A 143 12.72 -17.82 -23.35
C VAL A 143 12.80 -16.30 -23.51
N THR A 144 12.97 -15.87 -24.75
CA THR A 144 12.80 -14.46 -25.12
C THR A 144 11.32 -14.23 -25.45
N ILE A 145 10.63 -13.49 -24.58
CA ILE A 145 9.28 -13.01 -24.83
C ILE A 145 9.36 -11.88 -25.85
N THR A 146 8.54 -11.98 -26.90
CA THR A 146 8.45 -10.96 -27.97
C THR A 146 7.20 -10.10 -27.88
N ASP A 147 6.27 -10.43 -26.98
CA ASP A 147 5.05 -9.65 -26.74
C ASP A 147 5.40 -8.32 -26.05
N PRO A 148 5.16 -7.16 -26.69
CA PRO A 148 5.48 -5.84 -26.13
C PRO A 148 4.80 -5.54 -24.80
N GLU A 149 3.58 -6.04 -24.57
CA GLU A 149 2.81 -5.74 -23.38
C GLU A 149 3.33 -6.55 -22.17
N VAL A 150 3.77 -7.78 -22.42
CA VAL A 150 4.42 -8.61 -21.40
C VAL A 150 5.78 -8.04 -21.00
N ILE A 151 6.60 -7.60 -21.98
CA ILE A 151 7.88 -6.93 -21.72
C ILE A 151 7.68 -5.65 -20.90
N ARG A 152 6.67 -4.85 -21.25
CA ARG A 152 6.33 -3.61 -20.51
C ARG A 152 5.94 -3.89 -19.06
N THR A 153 5.27 -5.01 -18.81
CA THR A 153 4.78 -5.40 -17.48
C THR A 153 5.87 -6.09 -16.64
N SER A 154 6.70 -6.93 -17.25
CA SER A 154 7.77 -7.67 -16.57
C SER A 154 9.08 -6.89 -16.43
N GLY A 155 9.30 -5.90 -17.30
CA GLY A 155 10.55 -5.14 -17.40
C GLY A 155 11.71 -5.96 -17.99
N SER A 156 11.45 -7.14 -18.55
CA SER A 156 12.45 -8.05 -19.10
C SER A 156 11.88 -8.78 -20.32
N ASP A 157 12.68 -8.92 -21.38
CA ASP A 157 12.37 -9.81 -22.50
C ASP A 157 12.78 -11.25 -22.21
N ARG A 158 13.59 -11.51 -21.16
CA ARG A 158 14.00 -12.86 -20.77
C ARG A 158 13.20 -13.38 -19.59
N HIS A 159 12.53 -14.49 -19.81
CA HIS A 159 11.70 -15.15 -18.80
C HIS A 159 12.19 -16.57 -18.54
N PRO A 160 12.31 -17.00 -17.27
CA PRO A 160 12.68 -18.36 -16.96
C PRO A 160 11.54 -19.29 -17.37
N ILE A 161 11.90 -20.38 -18.05
CA ILE A 161 10.95 -21.39 -18.52
C ILE A 161 11.44 -22.79 -18.15
N LEU A 162 10.52 -23.65 -17.71
CA LEU A 162 10.82 -25.03 -17.40
C LEU A 162 10.91 -25.86 -18.69
N ARG A 163 12.03 -26.58 -18.84
CA ARG A 163 12.22 -27.61 -19.87
C ARG A 163 12.63 -28.94 -19.23
N ARG A 164 12.35 -30.05 -19.92
CA ARG A 164 12.81 -31.37 -19.48
C ARG A 164 14.34 -31.40 -19.42
N GLY A 165 14.84 -31.91 -18.30
CA GLY A 165 16.26 -32.08 -18.03
C GLY A 165 16.67 -33.54 -18.01
N THR A 166 17.87 -33.79 -17.52
CA THR A 166 18.37 -35.12 -17.17
C THR A 166 17.86 -35.55 -15.79
N ALA A 167 18.02 -36.83 -15.43
CA ALA A 167 17.65 -37.33 -14.10
C ALA A 167 18.45 -36.67 -12.95
N ALA A 168 19.58 -36.03 -13.26
CA ALA A 168 20.39 -35.29 -12.29
C ALA A 168 19.95 -33.82 -12.13
N ASP A 169 19.15 -33.29 -13.07
CA ASP A 169 18.72 -31.90 -13.02
C ASP A 169 17.60 -31.72 -12.00
N VAL A 170 17.68 -30.65 -11.21
CA VAL A 170 16.70 -30.30 -10.17
C VAL A 170 16.44 -28.80 -10.19
N VAL A 171 15.17 -28.42 -10.17
CA VAL A 171 14.74 -27.01 -10.03
C VAL A 171 14.24 -26.75 -8.62
N GLU A 172 14.89 -25.84 -7.91
CA GLU A 172 14.47 -25.37 -6.59
C GLU A 172 13.29 -24.40 -6.68
N GLY A 173 12.30 -24.58 -5.81
CA GLY A 173 11.10 -23.76 -5.82
C GLY A 173 10.31 -23.84 -4.53
N SER A 174 9.00 -23.66 -4.66
CA SER A 174 8.07 -23.80 -3.54
C SER A 174 6.72 -24.30 -4.03
N VAL A 175 6.07 -25.11 -3.20
CA VAL A 175 4.71 -25.59 -3.42
C VAL A 175 3.73 -24.71 -2.66
N LEU A 176 2.74 -24.20 -3.37
CA LEU A 176 1.64 -23.41 -2.84
C LEU A 176 0.42 -24.33 -2.69
N ALA A 177 -0.19 -24.32 -1.50
CA ALA A 177 -1.42 -25.06 -1.21
C ALA A 177 -2.65 -24.17 -1.46
N LEU A 178 -3.33 -24.39 -2.58
CA LEU A 178 -4.51 -23.65 -3.00
C LEU A 178 -5.77 -24.35 -2.50
N GLY A 179 -6.42 -23.78 -1.48
CA GLY A 179 -7.64 -24.33 -0.87
C GLY A 179 -8.91 -24.11 -1.69
N TYR A 180 -8.84 -23.33 -2.78
CA TYR A 180 -9.99 -23.00 -3.62
C TYR A 180 -9.70 -23.18 -5.11
N GLU A 181 -10.69 -23.68 -5.84
CA GLU A 181 -10.60 -23.84 -7.29
C GLU A 181 -10.37 -22.51 -8.03
N TRP A 182 -10.96 -21.41 -7.56
CA TRP A 182 -10.77 -20.09 -8.16
C TRP A 182 -9.33 -19.59 -8.04
N GLN A 183 -8.58 -20.02 -7.02
CA GLN A 183 -7.17 -19.66 -6.89
C GLN A 183 -6.36 -20.32 -7.99
N LEU A 184 -6.64 -21.60 -8.27
CA LEU A 184 -6.00 -22.30 -9.38
C LEU A 184 -6.31 -21.61 -10.72
N ARG A 185 -7.58 -21.23 -10.96
CA ARG A 185 -7.96 -20.41 -12.14
C ARG A 185 -7.33 -19.01 -12.16
N ALA A 186 -7.00 -18.44 -11.00
CA ALA A 186 -6.29 -17.16 -10.94
C ALA A 186 -4.83 -17.34 -11.34
N VAL A 187 -4.20 -18.46 -10.95
CA VAL A 187 -2.87 -18.81 -11.45
C VAL A 187 -2.91 -19.10 -12.95
N ASP A 188 -3.91 -19.84 -13.45
CA ASP A 188 -4.09 -20.10 -14.89
C ASP A 188 -4.21 -18.81 -15.73
N ARG A 189 -4.74 -17.73 -15.16
CA ARG A 189 -4.83 -16.43 -15.83
C ARG A 189 -3.56 -15.59 -15.69
N TYR A 190 -2.79 -15.82 -14.64
CA TYR A 190 -1.53 -15.14 -14.39
C TYR A 190 -0.42 -15.71 -15.28
N GLU A 191 -0.38 -17.03 -15.41
CA GLU A 191 0.52 -17.76 -16.30
C GLU A 191 -0.15 -17.80 -17.69
N VAL A 192 0.16 -16.81 -18.53
CA VAL A 192 -0.43 -16.55 -19.86
C VAL A 192 -0.40 -17.76 -20.82
N ALA A 193 -1.07 -17.65 -21.97
CA ALA A 193 -1.33 -18.73 -22.92
C ALA A 193 -0.11 -19.56 -23.39
N ASP A 194 1.10 -19.03 -23.26
CA ASP A 194 2.35 -19.74 -23.63
C ASP A 194 2.75 -20.84 -22.64
N TYR A 195 2.05 -20.94 -21.50
CA TYR A 195 2.29 -21.94 -20.47
C TYR A 195 1.18 -22.98 -20.42
N GLN A 196 1.58 -24.25 -20.39
CA GLN A 196 0.67 -25.37 -20.18
C GLN A 196 0.90 -25.99 -18.80
N ARG A 197 -0.21 -26.30 -18.13
CA ARG A 197 -0.20 -26.87 -16.79
C ARG A 197 -0.16 -28.39 -16.84
N ILE A 198 0.87 -28.99 -16.27
CA ILE A 198 1.05 -30.45 -16.17
C ILE A 198 1.15 -30.90 -14.71
N ARG A 199 0.83 -32.18 -14.43
CA ARG A 199 1.06 -32.80 -13.11
C ARG A 199 2.46 -33.38 -13.04
N VAL A 200 3.16 -33.07 -11.96
CA VAL A 200 4.50 -33.58 -11.66
C VAL A 200 4.57 -34.10 -10.23
N THR A 201 5.56 -34.96 -9.98
CA THR A 201 5.94 -35.41 -8.64
C THR A 201 7.16 -34.64 -8.19
N LEU A 202 7.05 -33.95 -7.06
CA LEU A 202 8.13 -33.19 -6.46
C LEU A 202 9.11 -34.11 -5.72
N ALA A 203 10.28 -33.59 -5.36
CA ALA A 203 11.30 -34.30 -4.59
C ALA A 203 10.75 -34.82 -3.25
N SER A 204 9.79 -34.11 -2.65
CA SER A 204 9.10 -34.56 -1.44
C SER A 204 8.12 -35.73 -1.66
N GLY A 205 7.94 -36.24 -2.88
CA GLY A 205 6.94 -37.25 -3.25
C GLY A 205 5.51 -36.70 -3.42
N ARG A 206 5.29 -35.40 -3.27
CA ARG A 206 3.96 -34.78 -3.45
C ARG A 206 3.66 -34.57 -4.93
N THR A 207 2.42 -34.81 -5.34
CA THR A 207 1.93 -34.38 -6.66
C THR A 207 1.54 -32.91 -6.63
N ALA A 208 2.01 -32.15 -7.59
CA ALA A 208 1.67 -30.74 -7.79
C ALA A 208 1.48 -30.43 -9.28
N TRP A 209 0.75 -29.36 -9.56
CA TRP A 209 0.71 -28.72 -10.86
C TRP A 209 1.94 -27.85 -11.06
N VAL A 210 2.47 -27.83 -12.27
CA VAL A 210 3.53 -26.90 -12.68
C VAL A 210 3.21 -26.33 -14.06
N TYR A 211 3.62 -25.10 -14.29
CA TYR A 211 3.47 -24.42 -15.58
C TYR A 211 4.79 -24.51 -16.34
N VAL A 212 4.71 -25.20 -17.48
CA VAL A 212 5.83 -25.46 -18.40
C VAL A 212 5.53 -24.80 -19.73
N ALA A 213 6.55 -24.67 -20.59
CA ALA A 213 6.34 -24.21 -21.95
C ALA A 213 5.31 -25.08 -22.69
N ALA A 214 4.41 -24.49 -23.48
CA ALA A 214 3.41 -25.24 -24.23
C ALA A 214 3.99 -26.30 -25.19
N ASP A 215 5.22 -26.12 -25.68
CA ASP A 215 5.94 -27.11 -26.51
C ASP A 215 6.51 -28.30 -25.70
N GLN A 216 6.36 -28.30 -24.38
CA GLN A 216 6.94 -29.30 -23.46
C GLN A 216 5.89 -30.08 -22.66
N ALA A 217 4.60 -29.83 -22.93
CA ALA A 217 3.48 -30.37 -22.16
C ALA A 217 3.13 -31.83 -22.49
#